data_AF-T0NCT1-F1
#
_entry.id   AF-T0NCT1-F1
#
_cell.length_a   1.000
_cell.length_b   1.000
_cell.length_c   1.000
_cell.angle_alpha   90.00
_cell.angle_beta   90.00
_cell.angle_gamma   90.00
#
_symmetry.space_group_name_H-M   'P 1'
#
loop_
_entity.id
_entity.type
_entity.pdbx_description
1 polymer ?
#
loop_
_entity_poly.entity_id
_entity_poly.type
_entity_poly.pdbx_seq_one_letter_code
_entity_poly.pdbx_strand_id
1 'polypeptide(L)'
;MRKSTLNLFGSEWFGIAISTLALAQVYILAFGETGSVAFRYVAESFSILGISIFVVIFGIWVYRGFAMKDRVFSHWNNLTRLSFTALIPIIGFVSNYQLIYFFGLSGTTAALSAVDFYANYILALGLGVLLGYRLYTKEINPREMNYAIVIPPLAIGTSVFLAGSLMNFYGGVEAQTMYFLVLMGLGIFFFLFIFIGSLALAGHVSTKVHETLPTTMLPVGISSLIIINLFSLAGFGKIDQLFIGGSSVEWLSVLLWGFEVWNFLVVVILIFTHPAQRDPWSMGLRIPAGALCYINHKNSRIHPFLCASLGIRNNCRHSQHTLGLCVAEHWNVPQKHVRQGSC
;
A
#
# COMPACT_ATOMS: atom_id res chain seq x y z
N MET A 1 20.62 -28.36 -4.56
CA MET A 1 19.70 -27.78 -3.55
C MET A 1 18.49 -28.70 -3.37
N ARG A 2 18.13 -29.09 -2.13
CA ARG A 2 16.99 -29.98 -1.84
C ARG A 2 15.69 -29.38 -2.37
N LYS A 3 14.87 -30.16 -3.10
CA LYS A 3 13.52 -29.79 -3.60
C LYS A 3 12.58 -29.21 -2.51
N SER A 4 12.90 -29.40 -1.23
CA SER A 4 12.14 -28.90 -0.08
C SER A 4 12.23 -27.38 0.14
N THR A 5 13.36 -26.73 -0.13
CA THR A 5 13.51 -25.27 0.10
C THR A 5 12.81 -24.43 -0.97
N LEU A 6 12.75 -24.90 -2.22
CA LEU A 6 12.04 -24.23 -3.32
C LEU A 6 10.51 -24.24 -3.16
N ASN A 7 9.96 -25.17 -2.36
CA ASN A 7 8.53 -25.20 -2.07
C ASN A 7 8.10 -24.15 -1.03
N LEU A 8 9.04 -23.64 -0.22
CA LEU A 8 8.76 -22.67 0.84
C LEU A 8 8.55 -21.24 0.30
N PHE A 9 9.10 -20.94 -0.88
CA PHE A 9 9.02 -19.62 -1.53
C PHE A 9 7.90 -19.58 -2.57
N GLY A 10 6.72 -19.10 -2.16
CA GLY A 10 5.58 -18.81 -3.03
C GLY A 10 5.40 -17.32 -3.32
N SER A 11 4.33 -16.97 -4.05
CA SER A 11 3.97 -15.59 -4.37
C SER A 11 3.59 -14.77 -3.13
N GLU A 12 3.29 -15.42 -2.00
CA GLU A 12 2.94 -14.73 -0.76
C GLU A 12 4.10 -13.87 -0.21
N TRP A 13 5.35 -14.19 -0.56
CA TRP A 13 6.54 -13.48 -0.11
C TRP A 13 6.67 -12.06 -0.67
N PHE A 14 6.02 -11.76 -1.79
CA PHE A 14 5.97 -10.38 -2.32
C PHE A 14 5.36 -9.39 -1.32
N GLY A 15 4.55 -9.88 -0.36
CA GLY A 15 4.02 -9.08 0.75
C GLY A 15 5.10 -8.36 1.56
N ILE A 16 6.26 -8.99 1.79
CA ILE A 16 7.34 -8.39 2.60
C ILE A 16 7.98 -7.21 1.84
N ALA A 17 8.22 -7.38 0.53
CA ALA A 17 8.79 -6.35 -0.30
C ALA A 17 7.86 -5.12 -0.37
N ILE A 18 6.57 -5.32 -0.66
CA ILE A 18 5.62 -4.22 -0.75
C ILE A 18 5.44 -3.49 0.58
N SER A 19 5.42 -4.20 1.73
CA SER A 19 5.33 -3.55 3.04
C SER A 19 6.55 -2.69 3.36
N THR A 20 7.74 -3.15 2.96
CA THR A 20 8.99 -2.39 3.11
C THR A 20 8.96 -1.12 2.25
N LEU A 21 8.50 -1.23 1.01
CA LEU A 21 8.34 -0.09 0.10
C LEU A 21 7.26 0.89 0.56
N ALA A 22 6.16 0.39 1.12
CA ALA A 22 5.11 1.22 1.70
C ALA A 22 5.63 2.00 2.92
N LEU A 23 6.45 1.37 3.75
CA LEU A 23 7.11 2.07 4.86
C LEU A 23 8.08 3.14 4.35
N ALA A 24 8.86 2.85 3.30
CA ALA A 24 9.71 3.84 2.65
C ALA A 24 8.88 5.04 2.16
N GLN A 25 7.72 4.79 1.54
CA GLN A 25 6.82 5.82 1.04
C GLN A 25 6.32 6.76 2.16
N VAL A 26 6.06 6.25 3.35
CA VAL A 26 5.70 7.08 4.52
C VAL A 26 6.82 8.02 4.88
N TYR A 27 8.06 7.52 4.93
CA TYR A 27 9.22 8.35 5.25
C TYR A 27 9.52 9.38 4.17
N ILE A 28 9.29 9.07 2.88
CA ILE A 28 9.33 10.05 1.78
C ILE A 28 8.35 11.19 2.05
N LEU A 29 7.11 10.86 2.43
CA LEU A 29 6.08 11.86 2.73
C LEU A 29 6.41 12.67 3.99
N ALA A 30 6.89 12.03 5.06
CA ALA A 30 7.32 12.68 6.29
C ALA A 30 8.51 13.62 6.06
N PHE A 31 9.45 13.25 5.19
CA PHE A 31 10.53 14.13 4.75
C PHE A 31 9.98 15.36 4.02
N GLY A 32 9.03 15.18 3.09
CA GLY A 32 8.39 16.28 2.38
C GLY A 32 7.70 17.31 3.29
N GLU A 33 7.23 16.90 4.47
CA GLU A 33 6.59 17.79 5.45
C GLU A 33 7.58 18.48 6.39
N THR A 34 8.52 17.70 6.94
CA THR A 34 9.40 18.18 8.02
C THR A 34 10.72 18.77 7.51
N GLY A 35 11.10 18.47 6.27
CA GLY A 35 12.41 18.78 5.71
C GLY A 35 13.58 18.08 6.41
N SER A 36 13.31 17.15 7.35
CA SER A 36 14.34 16.49 8.14
C SER A 36 15.11 15.46 7.30
N VAL A 37 16.40 15.70 7.10
CA VAL A 37 17.29 14.84 6.32
C VAL A 37 17.33 13.41 6.86
N ALA A 38 17.11 13.20 8.16
CA ALA A 38 17.04 11.88 8.77
C ALA A 38 15.95 11.00 8.12
N PHE A 39 14.76 11.56 7.86
CA PHE A 39 13.68 10.80 7.22
C PHE A 39 14.00 10.46 5.76
N ARG A 40 14.75 11.32 5.05
CA ARG A 40 15.22 11.02 3.71
C ARG A 40 16.12 9.79 3.67
N TYR A 41 17.12 9.71 4.57
CA TYR A 41 18.03 8.54 4.61
C TYR A 41 17.32 7.25 5.01
N VAL A 42 16.37 7.34 5.96
CA VAL A 42 15.55 6.20 6.36
C VAL A 42 14.69 5.72 5.18
N ALA A 43 14.05 6.66 4.47
CA ALA A 43 13.26 6.35 3.28
C ALA A 43 14.09 5.67 2.20
N GLU A 44 15.25 6.24 1.85
CA GLU A 44 16.16 5.70 0.84
C GLU A 44 16.64 4.29 1.21
N SER A 45 17.02 4.08 2.47
CA SER A 45 17.45 2.77 2.99
C SER A 45 16.36 1.72 2.85
N PHE A 46 15.12 2.05 3.24
CA PHE A 46 13.98 1.14 3.09
C PHE A 46 13.60 0.90 1.63
N SER A 47 13.70 1.90 0.75
CA SER A 47 13.47 1.74 -0.68
C SER A 47 14.46 0.74 -1.29
N ILE A 48 15.77 0.92 -1.05
CA ILE A 48 16.81 0.01 -1.55
C ILE A 48 16.63 -1.39 -0.97
N LEU A 49 16.33 -1.50 0.32
CA LEU A 49 16.06 -2.78 0.97
C LEU A 49 14.85 -3.49 0.36
N GLY A 50 13.74 -2.77 0.16
CA GLY A 50 12.52 -3.30 -0.43
C GLY A 50 12.72 -3.79 -1.86
N ILE A 51 13.45 -3.02 -2.68
CA ILE A 51 13.83 -3.40 -4.05
C ILE A 51 14.74 -4.64 -4.03
N SER A 52 15.74 -4.67 -3.16
CA SER A 52 16.67 -5.80 -3.04
C SER A 52 15.94 -7.10 -2.66
N ILE A 53 15.05 -7.02 -1.67
CA ILE A 53 14.19 -8.14 -1.26
C ILE A 53 13.31 -8.59 -2.43
N PHE A 54 12.70 -7.65 -3.16
CA PHE A 54 11.89 -7.95 -4.34
C PHE A 54 12.70 -8.69 -5.41
N VAL A 55 13.88 -8.21 -5.78
CA VAL A 55 14.74 -8.84 -6.81
C VAL A 55 15.10 -10.27 -6.42
N VAL A 56 15.43 -10.53 -5.16
CA VAL A 56 15.73 -11.88 -4.67
C VAL A 56 14.50 -12.80 -4.76
N ILE A 57 13.35 -12.35 -4.26
CA ILE A 57 12.11 -13.14 -4.29
C ILE A 57 11.66 -13.38 -5.73
N PHE A 58 11.70 -12.35 -6.57
CA PHE A 58 11.33 -12.43 -7.97
C PHE A 58 12.25 -13.38 -8.74
N GLY A 59 13.57 -13.33 -8.52
CA GLY A 59 14.52 -14.25 -9.13
C GLY A 59 14.23 -15.71 -8.77
N ILE A 60 13.94 -16.00 -7.49
CA ILE A 60 13.55 -17.34 -7.04
C ILE A 60 12.22 -17.77 -7.68
N TRP A 61 11.24 -16.86 -7.76
CA TRP A 61 9.93 -17.12 -8.36
C TRP A 61 10.04 -17.44 -9.86
N VAL A 62 10.82 -16.67 -10.61
CA VAL A 62 11.10 -16.91 -12.04
C VAL A 62 11.82 -18.25 -12.23
N TYR A 63 12.87 -18.52 -11.44
CA TYR A 63 13.59 -19.79 -11.50
C TYR A 63 12.67 -20.99 -11.25
N ARG A 64 11.77 -20.89 -10.25
CA ARG A 64 10.76 -21.91 -9.96
C ARG A 64 9.80 -22.13 -11.12
N GLY A 65 9.39 -21.05 -11.81
CA GLY A 65 8.56 -21.11 -13.01
C GLY A 65 9.18 -21.94 -14.12
N PHE A 66 10.49 -21.81 -14.35
CA PHE A 66 11.20 -22.60 -15.36
C PHE A 66 11.52 -24.03 -14.90
N ALA A 67 11.91 -24.21 -13.63
CA ALA A 67 12.37 -25.50 -13.12
C ALA A 67 11.26 -26.53 -12.82
N MET A 68 10.00 -26.09 -12.63
CA MET A 68 8.88 -26.97 -12.24
C MET A 68 7.68 -26.86 -13.20
N LYS A 69 7.93 -27.03 -14.52
CA LYS A 69 6.94 -26.85 -15.60
C LYS A 69 5.60 -27.57 -15.36
N ASP A 70 5.61 -28.78 -14.80
CA ASP A 70 4.40 -29.58 -14.52
C ASP A 70 3.57 -29.05 -13.33
N ARG A 71 4.14 -28.25 -12.43
CA ARG A 71 3.43 -27.63 -11.29
C ARG A 71 3.00 -26.20 -11.54
N VAL A 72 3.46 -25.56 -12.62
CA VAL A 72 3.10 -24.18 -12.97
C VAL A 72 1.59 -24.05 -13.18
N PHE A 73 0.97 -24.97 -13.92
CA PHE A 73 -0.48 -24.97 -14.15
C PHE A 73 -1.30 -25.08 -12.86
N SER A 74 -0.82 -25.82 -11.86
CA SER A 74 -1.47 -25.90 -10.53
C SER A 74 -1.40 -24.57 -9.76
N HIS A 75 -0.29 -23.83 -9.89
CA HIS A 75 -0.15 -22.50 -9.28
C HIS A 75 -1.09 -21.47 -9.88
N TRP A 76 -1.22 -21.47 -11.22
CA TRP A 76 -2.21 -20.64 -11.88
C TRP A 76 -3.62 -21.04 -11.48
N ASN A 77 -3.88 -22.29 -11.10
CA ASN A 77 -5.21 -22.78 -10.75
C ASN A 77 -5.74 -22.25 -9.41
N ASN A 78 -4.86 -21.89 -8.46
CA ASN A 78 -5.24 -21.35 -7.16
C ASN A 78 -5.46 -19.82 -7.23
N LEU A 79 -6.67 -19.35 -6.88
CA LEU A 79 -7.03 -17.94 -6.97
C LEU A 79 -6.17 -17.05 -6.06
N THR A 80 -5.87 -17.49 -4.85
CA THR A 80 -5.08 -16.72 -3.88
C THR A 80 -3.65 -16.48 -4.39
N ARG A 81 -3.03 -17.50 -5.00
CA ARG A 81 -1.68 -17.36 -5.57
C ARG A 81 -1.65 -16.48 -6.83
N LEU A 82 -2.69 -16.59 -7.67
CA LEU A 82 -2.86 -15.71 -8.81
C LEU A 82 -2.94 -14.24 -8.35
N SER A 83 -3.73 -13.98 -7.31
CA SER A 83 -3.84 -12.65 -6.71
C SER A 83 -2.50 -12.09 -6.21
N PHE A 84 -1.70 -12.88 -5.51
CA PHE A 84 -0.40 -12.44 -5.04
C PHE A 84 0.61 -12.17 -6.16
N THR A 85 0.44 -12.80 -7.33
CA THR A 85 1.27 -12.51 -8.51
C THR A 85 1.05 -11.07 -9.00
N ALA A 86 -0.14 -10.50 -8.78
CA ALA A 86 -0.41 -9.10 -9.10
C ALA A 86 0.29 -8.10 -8.16
N LEU A 87 0.99 -8.54 -7.11
CA LEU A 87 1.90 -7.66 -6.37
C LEU A 87 3.13 -7.26 -7.18
N ILE A 88 3.52 -8.05 -8.20
CA ILE A 88 4.67 -7.75 -9.06
C ILE A 88 4.52 -6.38 -9.74
N PRO A 89 3.45 -6.11 -10.52
CA PRO A 89 3.29 -4.78 -11.14
C PRO A 89 3.14 -3.65 -10.11
N ILE A 90 2.52 -3.90 -8.94
CA ILE A 90 2.44 -2.91 -7.86
C ILE A 90 3.82 -2.50 -7.38
N ILE A 91 4.68 -3.48 -7.09
CA ILE A 91 6.06 -3.25 -6.66
C ILE A 91 6.85 -2.55 -7.76
N GLY A 92 6.65 -2.93 -9.02
CA GLY A 92 7.24 -2.25 -10.19
C GLY A 92 6.93 -0.75 -10.19
N PHE A 93 5.64 -0.37 -10.18
CA PHE A 93 5.24 1.05 -10.15
C PHE A 93 5.81 1.82 -8.96
N VAL A 94 5.69 1.27 -7.75
CA VAL A 94 6.12 1.95 -6.51
C VAL A 94 7.65 2.08 -6.45
N SER A 95 8.38 1.00 -6.76
CA SER A 95 9.85 1.03 -6.74
C SER A 95 10.41 2.00 -7.78
N ASN A 96 9.86 2.01 -8.98
CA ASN A 96 10.29 2.92 -10.03
C ASN A 96 10.04 4.38 -9.66
N TYR A 97 8.86 4.69 -9.12
CA TYR A 97 8.55 6.01 -8.58
C TYR A 97 9.56 6.43 -7.49
N GLN A 98 9.90 5.54 -6.56
CA GLN A 98 10.87 5.84 -5.50
C GLN A 98 12.29 6.04 -6.04
N LEU A 99 12.71 5.27 -7.04
CA LEU A 99 14.00 5.46 -7.71
C LEU A 99 14.05 6.82 -8.41
N ILE A 100 12.99 7.20 -9.13
CA ILE A 100 12.87 8.53 -9.73
C ILE A 100 12.92 9.63 -8.66
N TYR A 101 12.27 9.43 -7.51
CA TYR A 101 12.25 10.41 -6.42
C TYR A 101 13.66 10.70 -5.87
N PHE A 102 14.50 9.67 -5.70
CA PHE A 102 15.85 9.84 -5.14
C PHE A 102 16.92 10.20 -6.16
N PHE A 103 16.87 9.60 -7.35
CA PHE A 103 17.93 9.72 -8.37
C PHE A 103 17.57 10.70 -9.50
N GLY A 104 16.30 11.14 -9.57
CA GLY A 104 15.81 12.05 -10.60
C GLY A 104 15.50 11.36 -11.94
N LEU A 105 14.99 12.15 -12.88
CA LEU A 105 14.67 11.73 -14.25
C LEU A 105 15.67 12.32 -15.25
N SER A 106 16.44 11.45 -15.88
CA SER A 106 17.21 11.69 -17.11
C SER A 106 16.51 11.06 -18.33
N GLY A 107 16.94 11.37 -19.55
CA GLY A 107 16.32 10.79 -20.76
C GLY A 107 16.36 9.25 -20.84
N THR A 108 17.45 8.64 -20.37
CA THR A 108 17.59 7.16 -20.36
C THR A 108 16.74 6.53 -19.27
N THR A 109 16.74 7.10 -18.06
CA THR A 109 15.90 6.61 -16.96
C THR A 109 14.42 6.81 -17.26
N ALA A 110 14.04 7.93 -17.90
CA ALA A 110 12.66 8.15 -18.33
C ALA A 110 12.19 7.10 -19.33
N ALA A 111 13.02 6.74 -20.31
CA ALA A 111 12.70 5.69 -21.29
C ALA A 111 12.55 4.32 -20.63
N LEU A 112 13.46 3.96 -19.73
CA LEU A 112 13.36 2.72 -18.95
C LEU A 112 12.09 2.71 -18.08
N SER A 113 11.76 3.83 -17.44
CA SER A 113 10.57 3.96 -16.62
C SER A 113 9.27 3.95 -17.43
N ALA A 114 9.26 4.48 -18.66
CA ALA A 114 8.13 4.36 -19.57
C ALA A 114 7.92 2.89 -20.00
N VAL A 115 8.97 2.17 -20.34
CA VAL A 115 8.88 0.73 -20.66
C VAL A 115 8.34 -0.06 -19.48
N ASP A 116 8.87 0.20 -18.28
CA ASP A 116 8.39 -0.43 -17.04
C ASP A 116 6.92 -0.09 -16.76
N PHE A 117 6.51 1.17 -17.00
CA PHE A 117 5.10 1.59 -16.86
C PHE A 117 4.17 0.75 -17.76
N TYR A 118 4.44 0.68 -19.07
CA TYR A 118 3.59 -0.06 -19.99
C TYR A 118 3.63 -1.57 -19.74
N ALA A 119 4.81 -2.12 -19.42
CA ALA A 119 4.95 -3.55 -19.12
C ALA A 119 4.15 -3.95 -17.87
N ASN A 120 4.29 -3.19 -16.77
CA ASN A 120 3.53 -3.44 -15.54
C ASN A 120 2.04 -3.20 -15.71
N TYR A 121 1.65 -2.21 -16.52
CA TYR A 121 0.23 -1.94 -16.80
C TYR A 121 -0.41 -3.09 -17.57
N ILE A 122 0.22 -3.57 -18.64
CA ILE A 122 -0.25 -4.71 -19.44
C ILE A 122 -0.30 -5.97 -18.57
N LEU A 123 0.71 -6.21 -17.74
CA LEU A 123 0.74 -7.34 -16.81
C LEU A 123 -0.42 -7.26 -15.80
N ALA A 124 -0.66 -6.09 -15.19
CA ALA A 124 -1.75 -5.88 -14.25
C ALA A 124 -3.12 -6.11 -14.91
N LEU A 125 -3.33 -5.58 -16.13
CA LEU A 125 -4.56 -5.77 -16.89
C LEU A 125 -4.76 -7.24 -17.25
N GLY A 126 -3.72 -7.91 -17.75
CA GLY A 126 -3.76 -9.33 -18.09
C GLY A 126 -4.11 -10.22 -16.90
N LEU A 127 -3.50 -9.96 -15.73
CA LEU A 127 -3.83 -10.66 -14.49
C LEU A 127 -5.27 -10.36 -14.00
N GLY A 128 -5.71 -9.10 -14.14
CA GLY A 128 -7.08 -8.69 -13.82
C GLY A 128 -8.13 -9.40 -14.67
N VAL A 129 -7.92 -9.44 -16.00
CA VAL A 129 -8.81 -10.16 -16.94
C VAL A 129 -8.80 -11.67 -16.65
N LEU A 130 -7.63 -12.26 -16.41
CA LEU A 130 -7.51 -13.69 -16.09
C LEU A 130 -8.26 -14.06 -14.79
N LEU A 131 -8.16 -13.20 -13.76
CA LEU A 131 -8.89 -13.38 -12.53
C LEU A 131 -10.40 -13.23 -12.76
N GLY A 132 -10.83 -12.18 -13.47
CA GLY A 132 -12.24 -11.94 -13.81
C GLY A 132 -12.84 -13.12 -14.58
N TYR A 133 -12.17 -13.59 -15.62
CA TYR A 133 -12.58 -14.77 -16.38
C TYR A 133 -12.84 -15.97 -15.48
N ARG A 134 -11.97 -16.22 -14.50
CA ARG A 134 -12.12 -17.34 -13.56
C ARG A 134 -13.24 -17.15 -12.55
N LEU A 135 -13.46 -15.93 -12.09
CA LEU A 135 -14.58 -15.58 -11.22
C LEU A 135 -15.93 -15.87 -11.90
N TYR A 136 -16.02 -15.64 -13.22
CA TYR A 136 -17.26 -15.86 -13.97
C TYR A 136 -17.45 -17.27 -14.53
N THR A 137 -16.38 -18.04 -14.74
CA THR A 137 -16.45 -19.36 -15.41
C THR A 137 -16.30 -20.56 -14.49
N LYS A 138 -15.74 -20.39 -13.29
CA LYS A 138 -15.57 -21.50 -12.33
C LYS A 138 -16.59 -21.42 -11.21
N GLU A 139 -17.11 -22.57 -10.81
CA GLU A 139 -17.72 -22.77 -9.50
C GLU A 139 -16.61 -22.62 -8.44
N ILE A 140 -16.35 -21.37 -8.03
CA ILE A 140 -15.39 -21.10 -6.97
C ILE A 140 -15.94 -21.69 -5.69
N ASN A 141 -15.16 -22.57 -5.06
CA ASN A 141 -15.50 -23.07 -3.75
C ASN A 141 -15.59 -21.87 -2.79
N PRO A 142 -16.70 -21.66 -2.06
CA PRO A 142 -16.87 -20.51 -1.17
C PRO A 142 -15.74 -20.34 -0.15
N ARG A 143 -15.01 -21.43 0.15
CA ARG A 143 -13.83 -21.44 1.03
C ARG A 143 -12.58 -20.77 0.47
N GLU A 144 -12.48 -20.58 -0.85
CA GLU A 144 -11.36 -19.89 -1.51
C GLU A 144 -11.59 -18.38 -1.67
N MET A 145 -12.77 -17.91 -1.25
CA MET A 145 -13.20 -16.53 -1.41
C MET A 145 -12.58 -15.65 -0.30
N ASN A 146 -11.42 -15.07 -0.59
CA ASN A 146 -10.68 -14.20 0.32
C ASN A 146 -10.47 -12.81 -0.29
N TYR A 147 -10.30 -11.78 0.54
CA TYR A 147 -10.00 -10.40 0.13
C TYR A 147 -8.74 -10.26 -0.76
N ALA A 148 -7.86 -11.26 -0.77
CA ALA A 148 -6.75 -11.32 -1.73
C ALA A 148 -7.21 -11.22 -3.19
N ILE A 149 -8.44 -11.62 -3.52
CA ILE A 149 -9.02 -11.51 -4.88
C ILE A 149 -9.06 -10.05 -5.38
N VAL A 150 -8.97 -9.06 -4.49
CA VAL A 150 -8.97 -7.63 -4.88
C VAL A 150 -7.58 -7.11 -5.32
N ILE A 151 -6.50 -7.88 -5.11
CA ILE A 151 -5.13 -7.42 -5.42
C ILE A 151 -4.93 -7.14 -6.93
N PRO A 152 -5.41 -7.96 -7.90
CA PRO A 152 -5.21 -7.65 -9.31
C PRO A 152 -5.89 -6.36 -9.78
N PRO A 153 -7.15 -6.05 -9.43
CA PRO A 153 -7.73 -4.73 -9.68
C PRO A 153 -6.93 -3.59 -9.03
N LEU A 154 -6.44 -3.77 -7.81
CA LEU A 154 -5.60 -2.80 -7.11
C LEU A 154 -4.32 -2.48 -7.91
N ALA A 155 -3.71 -3.50 -8.52
CA ALA A 155 -2.50 -3.33 -9.31
C ALA A 155 -2.68 -2.37 -10.48
N ILE A 156 -3.84 -2.41 -11.15
CA ILE A 156 -4.17 -1.49 -12.24
C ILE A 156 -4.24 -0.04 -11.71
N GLY A 157 -4.86 0.16 -10.54
CA GLY A 157 -4.98 1.47 -9.88
C GLY A 157 -3.66 2.03 -9.32
N THR A 158 -2.63 1.22 -9.11
CA THR A 158 -1.31 1.71 -8.63
C THR A 158 -0.46 2.39 -9.69
N SER A 159 -0.87 2.31 -10.97
CA SER A 159 -0.17 2.93 -12.10
C SER A 159 -0.01 4.46 -11.95
N VAL A 160 -0.90 5.11 -11.19
CA VAL A 160 -0.87 6.56 -10.94
C VAL A 160 0.42 7.07 -10.31
N PHE A 161 1.08 6.25 -9.47
CA PHE A 161 2.30 6.65 -8.77
C PHE A 161 3.42 6.98 -9.75
N LEU A 162 3.58 6.14 -10.78
CA LEU A 162 4.61 6.33 -11.79
C LEU A 162 4.18 7.30 -12.90
N ALA A 163 2.90 7.25 -13.31
CA ALA A 163 2.38 8.08 -14.38
C ALA A 163 2.62 9.57 -14.14
N GLY A 164 2.38 10.06 -12.92
CA GLY A 164 2.52 11.48 -12.59
C GLY A 164 3.91 12.04 -12.90
N SER A 165 4.96 11.29 -12.56
CA SER A 165 6.34 11.72 -12.79
C SER A 165 6.73 11.67 -14.27
N LEU A 166 6.22 10.68 -15.01
CA LEU A 166 6.50 10.51 -16.44
C LEU A 166 5.75 11.50 -17.32
N MET A 167 4.49 11.79 -17.00
CA MET A 167 3.70 12.78 -17.75
C MET A 167 4.32 14.18 -17.69
N ASN A 168 4.85 14.56 -16.52
CA ASN A 168 5.59 15.81 -16.35
C ASN A 168 6.88 15.87 -17.18
N PHE A 169 7.47 14.71 -17.52
CA PHE A 169 8.70 14.64 -18.30
C PHE A 169 8.44 14.64 -19.83
N TYR A 170 7.54 13.79 -20.32
CA TYR A 170 7.34 13.57 -21.75
C TYR A 170 6.42 14.59 -22.43
N GLY A 171 5.37 15.07 -21.75
CA GLY A 171 4.35 15.94 -22.35
C GLY A 171 3.64 15.32 -23.58
N GLY A 172 2.84 16.13 -24.28
CA GLY A 172 2.25 15.78 -25.57
C GLY A 172 1.42 14.50 -25.61
N VAL A 173 1.56 13.72 -26.69
CA VAL A 173 0.78 12.51 -26.98
C VAL A 173 1.07 11.38 -25.99
N GLU A 174 2.32 11.24 -25.55
CA GLU A 174 2.71 10.20 -24.59
C GLU A 174 2.06 10.46 -23.22
N ALA A 175 2.09 11.72 -22.75
CA ALA A 175 1.43 12.10 -21.51
C ALA A 175 -0.10 11.90 -21.59
N GLN A 176 -0.74 12.26 -22.71
CA GLN A 176 -2.17 12.00 -22.94
C GLN A 176 -2.51 10.50 -22.89
N THR A 177 -1.65 9.65 -23.47
CA THR A 177 -1.83 8.20 -23.46
C THR A 177 -1.72 7.63 -22.04
N MET A 178 -0.70 8.05 -21.29
CA MET A 178 -0.55 7.65 -19.88
C MET A 178 -1.74 8.11 -19.03
N TYR A 179 -2.19 9.35 -19.22
CA TYR A 179 -3.37 9.90 -18.54
C TYR A 179 -4.64 9.08 -18.83
N PHE A 180 -4.88 8.75 -20.10
CA PHE A 180 -6.01 7.91 -20.52
C PHE A 180 -5.95 6.52 -19.85
N LEU A 181 -4.78 5.88 -19.83
CA LEU A 181 -4.59 4.58 -19.18
C LEU A 181 -4.81 4.66 -17.66
N VAL A 182 -4.35 5.72 -16.99
CA VAL A 182 -4.60 5.90 -15.56
C VAL A 182 -6.09 6.09 -15.28
N LEU A 183 -6.81 6.90 -16.08
CA LEU A 183 -8.25 7.08 -15.92
C LEU A 183 -9.04 5.78 -16.15
N MET A 184 -8.72 5.06 -17.22
CA MET A 184 -9.30 3.75 -17.50
C MET A 184 -9.01 2.79 -16.35
N GLY A 185 -7.77 2.78 -15.86
CA GLY A 185 -7.33 1.94 -14.76
C GLY A 185 -8.05 2.24 -13.45
N LEU A 186 -8.24 3.52 -13.13
CA LEU A 186 -9.02 3.96 -11.97
C LEU A 186 -10.48 3.50 -12.06
N GLY A 187 -11.11 3.62 -13.24
CA GLY A 187 -12.47 3.14 -13.47
C GLY A 187 -12.58 1.63 -13.22
N ILE A 188 -11.70 0.84 -13.83
CA ILE A 188 -11.65 -0.61 -13.64
C ILE A 188 -11.46 -0.95 -12.16
N PHE A 189 -10.47 -0.35 -11.51
CA PHE A 189 -10.15 -0.57 -10.10
C PHE A 189 -11.33 -0.24 -9.18
N PHE A 190 -11.98 0.92 -9.38
CA PHE A 190 -13.08 1.38 -8.55
C PHE A 190 -14.30 0.45 -8.62
N PHE A 191 -14.76 0.12 -9.83
CA PHE A 191 -15.93 -0.76 -9.99
C PHE A 191 -15.62 -2.19 -9.54
N LEU A 192 -14.46 -2.74 -9.88
CA LEU A 192 -14.08 -4.08 -9.43
C LEU A 192 -13.92 -4.15 -7.91
N PHE A 193 -13.45 -3.09 -7.26
CA PHE A 193 -13.42 -3.03 -5.80
C PHE A 193 -14.82 -3.13 -5.20
N ILE A 194 -15.79 -2.38 -5.73
CA ILE A 194 -17.18 -2.43 -5.24
C ILE A 194 -17.76 -3.84 -5.43
N PHE A 195 -17.62 -4.42 -6.63
CA PHE A 195 -18.20 -5.74 -6.92
C PHE A 195 -17.50 -6.87 -6.15
N ILE A 196 -16.18 -6.98 -6.26
CA ILE A 196 -15.40 -8.05 -5.62
C ILE A 196 -15.37 -7.86 -4.09
N GLY A 197 -15.30 -6.62 -3.62
CA GLY A 197 -15.34 -6.31 -2.19
C GLY A 197 -16.66 -6.72 -1.53
N SER A 198 -17.79 -6.46 -2.19
CA SER A 198 -19.12 -6.89 -1.72
C SER A 198 -19.24 -8.42 -1.70
N LEU A 199 -18.74 -9.07 -2.76
CA LEU A 199 -18.66 -10.52 -2.87
C LEU A 199 -17.78 -11.13 -1.76
N ALA A 200 -16.61 -10.57 -1.49
CA ALA A 200 -15.70 -11.03 -0.44
C ALA A 200 -16.32 -10.88 0.97
N LEU A 201 -17.03 -9.79 1.23
CA LEU A 201 -17.75 -9.59 2.49
C LEU A 201 -18.87 -10.63 2.67
N ALA A 202 -19.67 -10.88 1.63
CA ALA A 202 -20.71 -11.89 1.66
C ALA A 202 -20.14 -13.31 1.85
N GLY A 203 -19.00 -13.63 1.22
CA GLY A 203 -18.25 -14.87 1.42
C GLY A 203 -17.76 -15.02 2.86
N HIS A 204 -17.21 -13.96 3.44
CA HIS A 204 -16.73 -13.94 4.82
C HIS A 204 -17.86 -14.13 5.85
N VAL A 205 -19.03 -13.51 5.63
CA VAL A 205 -20.19 -13.65 6.54
C VAL A 205 -20.84 -15.03 6.43
N SER A 206 -20.88 -15.63 5.23
CA SER A 206 -21.52 -16.94 5.01
C SER A 206 -20.66 -18.12 5.46
N THR A 207 -19.34 -17.99 5.45
CA THR A 207 -18.41 -19.04 5.88
C THR A 207 -17.86 -18.72 7.28
N LYS A 208 -18.39 -19.37 8.32
CA LYS A 208 -17.93 -19.23 9.73
C LYS A 208 -16.49 -19.77 9.94
N VAL A 209 -15.47 -19.20 9.30
CA VAL A 209 -14.07 -19.68 9.41
C VAL A 209 -13.24 -18.68 10.20
N HIS A 210 -12.74 -19.13 11.34
CA HIS A 210 -12.02 -18.36 12.37
C HIS A 210 -10.57 -17.95 11.98
N GLU A 211 -10.16 -17.99 10.70
CA GLU A 211 -8.72 -17.95 10.35
C GLU A 211 -8.26 -16.84 9.40
N THR A 212 -9.10 -15.93 8.92
CA THR A 212 -8.68 -14.90 7.94
C THR A 212 -8.59 -13.49 8.53
N LEU A 213 -7.94 -13.33 9.70
CA LEU A 213 -7.71 -12.01 10.32
C LEU A 213 -6.76 -11.04 9.59
N PRO A 214 -5.74 -11.45 8.80
CA PRO A 214 -4.84 -10.47 8.18
C PRO A 214 -5.44 -9.79 6.96
N THR A 215 -6.31 -10.45 6.20
CA THR A 215 -6.82 -9.94 4.92
C THR A 215 -8.01 -8.99 5.07
N THR A 216 -8.58 -8.86 6.27
CA THR A 216 -9.62 -7.87 6.60
C THR A 216 -9.11 -6.43 6.62
N MET A 217 -7.78 -6.22 6.60
CA MET A 217 -7.18 -4.88 6.48
C MET A 217 -7.03 -4.40 5.03
N LEU A 218 -7.21 -5.29 4.03
CA LEU A 218 -7.10 -4.91 2.62
C LEU A 218 -8.12 -3.84 2.19
N PRO A 219 -9.41 -3.88 2.59
CA PRO A 219 -10.38 -2.84 2.26
C PRO A 219 -9.93 -1.43 2.67
N VAL A 220 -9.26 -1.29 3.81
CA VAL A 220 -8.72 0.00 4.29
C VAL A 220 -7.60 0.48 3.38
N GLY A 221 -6.68 -0.40 2.96
CA GLY A 221 -5.62 -0.04 2.02
C GLY A 221 -6.17 0.35 0.63
N ILE A 222 -7.25 -0.30 0.19
CA ILE A 222 -7.88 -0.04 -1.10
C ILE A 222 -8.56 1.34 -1.13
N SER A 223 -9.33 1.70 -0.11
CA SER A 223 -9.97 3.02 -0.04
C SER A 223 -8.94 4.15 -0.03
N SER A 224 -7.83 3.98 0.68
CA SER A 224 -6.78 4.99 0.73
C SER A 224 -6.10 5.13 -0.63
N LEU A 225 -5.94 4.03 -1.36
CA LEU A 225 -5.41 4.07 -2.71
C LEU A 225 -6.35 4.78 -3.69
N ILE A 226 -7.67 4.65 -3.53
CA ILE A 226 -8.66 5.42 -4.29
C ILE A 226 -8.47 6.92 -4.01
N ILE A 227 -8.34 7.31 -2.73
CA ILE A 227 -8.12 8.71 -2.35
C ILE A 227 -6.83 9.25 -2.97
N ILE A 228 -5.72 8.51 -2.85
CA ILE A 228 -4.43 8.91 -3.43
C ILE A 228 -4.53 9.09 -4.95
N ASN A 229 -5.24 8.19 -5.64
CA ASN A 229 -5.48 8.31 -7.08
C ASN A 229 -6.24 9.58 -7.44
N LEU A 230 -7.32 9.89 -6.71
CA LEU A 230 -8.13 11.08 -6.96
C LEU A 230 -7.34 12.38 -6.75
N PHE A 231 -6.54 12.45 -5.68
CA PHE A 231 -5.66 13.59 -5.46
C PHE A 231 -4.55 13.70 -6.49
N SER A 232 -3.97 12.58 -6.92
CA SER A 232 -2.95 12.59 -7.96
C SER A 232 -3.52 13.08 -9.29
N LEU A 233 -4.72 12.65 -9.66
CA LEU A 233 -5.43 13.13 -10.84
C LEU A 233 -5.76 14.63 -10.76
N ALA A 234 -6.20 15.11 -9.60
CA ALA A 234 -6.39 16.55 -9.38
C ALA A 234 -5.08 17.33 -9.50
N GLY A 235 -3.96 16.72 -9.13
CA GLY A 235 -2.62 17.29 -9.22
C GLY A 235 -2.01 17.31 -10.62
N PHE A 236 -2.51 16.51 -11.58
CA PHE A 236 -1.99 16.47 -12.95
C PHE A 236 -2.31 17.72 -13.79
N GLY A 237 -3.15 18.63 -13.28
CA GLY A 237 -3.49 19.87 -13.97
C GLY A 237 -4.42 19.66 -15.18
N LYS A 238 -4.66 20.72 -15.95
CA LYS A 238 -5.55 20.67 -17.13
C LYS A 238 -4.86 19.92 -18.27
N ILE A 239 -5.32 18.70 -18.54
CA ILE A 239 -5.10 18.03 -19.82
C ILE A 239 -6.40 18.16 -20.63
N ASP A 240 -6.34 19.04 -21.63
CA ASP A 240 -7.29 19.35 -22.70
C ASP A 240 -8.75 19.76 -22.40
N GLN A 241 -9.41 19.32 -21.32
CA GLN A 241 -10.79 19.78 -20.98
C GLN A 241 -11.39 19.18 -19.69
N LEU A 242 -10.83 18.10 -19.15
CA LEU A 242 -11.33 17.45 -17.94
C LEU A 242 -10.71 18.11 -16.71
N PHE A 243 -11.47 18.97 -16.03
CA PHE A 243 -11.08 19.54 -14.74
C PHE A 243 -11.86 18.86 -13.62
N ILE A 244 -11.18 18.07 -12.80
CA ILE A 244 -11.73 17.65 -11.52
C ILE A 244 -11.47 18.78 -10.53
N GLY A 245 -12.53 19.46 -10.08
CA GLY A 245 -12.41 20.50 -9.07
C GLY A 245 -11.83 19.93 -7.78
N GLY A 246 -10.78 20.57 -7.25
CA GLY A 246 -10.15 20.15 -5.99
C GLY A 246 -11.15 20.02 -4.83
N SER A 247 -12.15 20.91 -4.78
CA SER A 247 -13.23 20.86 -3.79
C SER A 247 -14.06 19.56 -3.87
N SER A 248 -14.33 19.04 -5.07
CA SER A 248 -15.06 17.77 -5.24
C SER A 248 -14.23 16.57 -4.78
N VAL A 249 -12.91 16.61 -4.98
CA VAL A 249 -11.98 15.57 -4.50
C VAL A 249 -11.88 15.57 -2.99
N GLU A 250 -11.86 16.74 -2.36
CA GLU A 250 -11.84 16.87 -0.90
C GLU A 250 -13.08 16.23 -0.27
N TRP A 251 -14.28 16.53 -0.76
CA TRP A 251 -15.52 15.93 -0.24
C TRP A 251 -15.57 14.41 -0.42
N LEU A 252 -15.16 13.91 -1.59
CA LEU A 252 -15.09 12.47 -1.84
C LEU A 252 -14.06 11.78 -0.93
N SER A 253 -12.96 12.47 -0.63
CA SER A 253 -11.93 11.96 0.28
C SER A 253 -12.42 11.86 1.71
N VAL A 254 -13.20 12.84 2.19
CA VAL A 254 -13.83 12.78 3.53
C VAL A 254 -14.80 11.60 3.62
N LEU A 255 -15.60 11.34 2.58
CA LEU A 255 -16.51 10.19 2.53
C LEU A 255 -15.77 8.85 2.62
N LEU A 256 -14.71 8.69 1.83
CA LEU A 256 -13.88 7.49 1.82
C LEU A 256 -13.11 7.33 3.14
N TRP A 257 -12.70 8.42 3.77
CA TRP A 257 -12.07 8.40 5.08
C TRP A 257 -13.03 7.93 6.19
N GLY A 258 -14.30 8.34 6.14
CA GLY A 258 -15.32 7.82 7.04
C GLY A 258 -15.46 6.29 6.96
N PHE A 259 -15.37 5.73 5.74
CA PHE A 259 -15.33 4.29 5.53
C PHE A 259 -14.07 3.63 6.10
N GLU A 260 -12.90 4.27 5.99
CA GLU A 260 -11.64 3.76 6.56
C GLU A 260 -11.68 3.70 8.08
N VAL A 261 -12.09 4.80 8.72
CA VAL A 261 -12.16 4.89 10.18
C VAL A 261 -13.11 3.83 10.73
N TRP A 262 -14.26 3.64 10.08
CA TRP A 262 -15.21 2.61 10.44
C TRP A 262 -14.59 1.21 10.35
N ASN A 263 -13.98 0.85 9.21
CA ASN A 263 -13.37 -0.48 9.04
C ASN A 263 -12.18 -0.69 9.99
N PHE A 264 -11.37 0.34 10.19
CA PHE A 264 -10.27 0.30 11.16
C PHE A 264 -10.79 0.02 12.56
N LEU A 265 -11.85 0.71 13.00
CA LEU A 265 -12.48 0.48 14.30
C LEU A 265 -12.99 -0.96 14.43
N VAL A 266 -13.70 -1.46 13.43
CA VAL A 266 -14.20 -2.85 13.40
C VAL A 266 -13.04 -3.85 13.54
N VAL A 267 -11.96 -3.67 12.78
CA VAL A 267 -10.78 -4.54 12.84
C VAL A 267 -10.10 -4.48 14.20
N VAL A 268 -9.96 -3.28 14.78
CA VAL A 268 -9.38 -3.11 16.12
C VAL A 268 -10.21 -3.86 17.18
N ILE A 269 -11.55 -3.73 17.12
CA ILE A 269 -12.46 -4.46 18.01
C ILE A 269 -12.30 -5.99 17.81
N LEU A 270 -12.20 -6.47 16.56
CA LEU A 270 -11.98 -7.89 16.28
C LEU A 270 -10.66 -8.40 16.84
N ILE A 271 -9.56 -7.63 16.73
CA ILE A 271 -8.26 -7.99 17.29
C ILE A 271 -8.32 -8.11 18.82
N PHE A 272 -9.03 -7.19 19.50
CA PHE A 272 -9.16 -7.22 20.95
C PHE A 272 -10.11 -8.32 21.45
N THR A 273 -11.16 -8.64 20.70
CA THR A 273 -12.13 -9.69 21.07
C THR A 273 -11.66 -11.10 20.73
N HIS A 274 -10.84 -11.26 19.68
CA HIS A 274 -10.33 -12.55 19.22
C HIS A 274 -8.82 -12.44 18.94
N PRO A 275 -7.96 -12.48 19.99
CA PRO A 275 -6.51 -12.44 19.80
C PRO A 275 -6.05 -13.69 19.02
N ALA A 276 -5.71 -13.50 17.75
CA ALA A 276 -5.22 -14.55 16.86
C ALA A 276 -3.98 -15.25 17.45
N GLN A 277 -4.00 -16.59 17.53
CA GLN A 277 -2.81 -17.36 17.87
C GLN A 277 -1.79 -17.34 16.72
N ARG A 278 -0.60 -16.80 17.01
CA ARG A 278 0.72 -17.08 16.40
C ARG A 278 0.79 -17.40 14.89
N ASP A 279 0.49 -16.42 14.03
CA ASP A 279 1.02 -16.44 12.66
C ASP A 279 1.88 -15.20 12.34
N PRO A 280 3.22 -15.36 12.23
CA PRO A 280 4.14 -14.26 11.92
C PRO A 280 3.85 -13.59 10.56
N TRP A 281 3.22 -14.32 9.64
CA TRP A 281 2.79 -13.84 8.32
C TRP A 281 1.76 -12.69 8.39
N SER A 282 0.92 -12.68 9.42
CA SER A 282 -0.11 -11.65 9.61
C SER A 282 0.44 -10.28 9.99
N MET A 283 1.72 -10.21 10.41
CA MET A 283 2.33 -8.99 10.94
C MET A 283 2.85 -8.08 9.80
N GLY A 284 3.28 -8.66 8.68
CA GLY A 284 3.73 -7.91 7.49
C GLY A 284 2.62 -7.09 6.83
N LEU A 285 1.35 -7.52 6.93
CA LEU A 285 0.19 -6.79 6.40
C LEU A 285 -0.39 -5.75 7.37
N ARG A 286 -0.02 -5.79 8.66
CA ARG A 286 -0.46 -4.81 9.68
C ARG A 286 0.28 -3.47 9.60
N ILE A 287 1.53 -3.49 9.16
CA ILE A 287 2.40 -2.31 9.09
C ILE A 287 1.97 -1.32 7.97
N PRO A 288 1.55 -1.76 6.77
CA PRO A 288 1.03 -0.86 5.73
C PRO A 288 -0.22 -0.07 6.13
N ALA A 289 -1.09 -0.61 6.99
CA ALA A 289 -2.32 0.10 7.39
C ALA A 289 -2.04 1.37 8.20
N GLY A 290 -1.04 1.35 9.08
CA GLY A 290 -0.59 2.55 9.80
C GLY A 290 0.10 3.57 8.90
N ALA A 291 0.83 3.07 7.90
CA ALA A 291 1.45 3.88 6.86
C ALA A 291 0.42 4.67 6.04
N LEU A 292 -0.65 4.01 5.57
CA LEU A 292 -1.73 4.61 4.79
C LEU A 292 -2.52 5.68 5.57
N CYS A 293 -2.66 5.52 6.89
CA CYS A 293 -3.30 6.52 7.75
C CYS A 293 -2.51 7.85 7.80
N TYR A 294 -1.18 7.80 7.76
CA TYR A 294 -0.33 9.00 7.71
C TYR A 294 -0.42 9.73 6.36
N ILE A 295 -0.60 8.99 5.25
CA ILE A 295 -0.75 9.56 3.90
C ILE A 295 -2.07 10.34 3.77
N ASN A 296 -3.15 9.83 4.37
CA ASN A 296 -4.47 10.45 4.26
C ASN A 296 -4.57 11.78 5.04
N HIS A 297 -3.85 11.91 6.16
CA HIS A 297 -3.76 13.14 6.94
C HIS A 297 -3.16 14.32 6.16
N LYS A 298 -2.26 14.07 5.20
CA LYS A 298 -1.61 15.14 4.41
C LYS A 298 -2.54 15.78 3.38
N ASN A 299 -3.43 14.99 2.79
CA ASN A 299 -4.28 15.44 1.68
C ASN A 299 -5.59 16.10 2.12
N SER A 300 -6.02 15.83 3.36
CA SER A 300 -7.12 16.53 4.02
C SER A 300 -6.51 17.56 4.97
N ARG A 301 -6.52 18.86 4.61
CA ARG A 301 -6.16 19.96 5.55
C ARG A 301 -7.21 20.14 6.65
N ILE A 302 -7.72 19.05 7.24
CA ILE A 302 -8.80 19.05 8.23
C ILE A 302 -8.35 18.20 9.44
N HIS A 303 -7.92 18.92 10.47
CA HIS A 303 -7.73 18.60 11.90
C HIS A 303 -6.77 17.48 12.38
N PRO A 304 -5.86 17.80 13.34
CA PRO A 304 -4.77 16.93 13.83
C PRO A 304 -5.13 15.95 14.98
N PHE A 305 -6.42 15.68 15.23
CA PHE A 305 -6.83 15.17 16.55
C PHE A 305 -6.70 13.65 16.80
N LEU A 306 -6.29 12.82 15.82
CA LEU A 306 -6.32 11.36 15.97
C LEU A 306 -4.98 10.61 15.78
N CYS A 307 -3.90 11.28 15.36
CA CYS A 307 -2.55 10.71 15.50
C CYS A 307 -2.14 10.51 16.98
N ALA A 308 -2.82 11.18 17.91
CA ALA A 308 -2.59 11.08 19.34
C ALA A 308 -3.04 9.75 19.97
N SER A 309 -3.87 8.94 19.31
CA SER A 309 -4.35 7.66 19.88
C SER A 309 -3.31 6.53 19.80
N LEU A 310 -2.20 6.72 19.06
CA LEU A 310 -1.03 5.83 19.02
C LEU A 310 0.05 6.18 20.06
N GLY A 311 -0.24 7.08 21.01
CA GLY A 311 0.63 7.29 22.17
C GLY A 311 1.93 8.08 21.89
N ILE A 312 1.99 8.84 20.80
CA ILE A 312 3.08 9.82 20.58
C ILE A 312 2.61 11.18 21.11
N ARG A 313 2.99 11.50 22.36
CA ARG A 313 2.81 12.85 22.94
C ARG A 313 3.76 13.82 22.25
N ASN A 314 3.29 14.57 21.27
CA ASN A 314 3.96 15.80 20.85
C ASN A 314 3.53 16.94 21.79
N ASN A 315 4.43 17.30 22.69
CA ASN A 315 4.27 18.46 23.56
C ASN A 315 4.77 19.70 22.80
N CYS A 316 3.98 20.23 21.87
CA CYS A 316 4.26 21.52 21.23
C CYS A 316 3.34 22.58 21.83
N ARG A 317 3.83 23.23 22.88
CA ARG A 317 3.28 24.52 23.35
C ARG A 317 3.83 25.61 22.43
N HIS A 318 2.94 26.43 21.88
CA HIS A 318 3.30 27.68 21.24
C HIS A 318 4.15 28.54 22.19
N SER A 319 5.35 28.92 21.76
CA SER A 319 5.96 30.18 22.18
C SER A 319 6.85 30.71 21.07
N GLN A 320 6.51 31.89 20.58
CA GLN A 320 7.31 32.69 19.67
C GLN A 320 8.52 33.29 20.42
N HIS A 321 9.58 33.55 19.66
CA HIS A 321 10.74 34.39 19.95
C HIS A 321 11.84 33.89 20.91
N THR A 322 13.06 34.17 20.44
CA THR A 322 14.37 34.29 21.11
C THR A 322 15.30 33.05 21.17
N LEU A 323 16.53 33.25 20.66
CA LEU A 323 17.68 32.36 20.74
C LEU A 323 17.99 31.96 22.20
N GLY A 324 18.39 30.71 22.39
CA GLY A 324 19.02 30.23 23.62
C GLY A 324 19.39 28.76 23.55
N LEU A 325 20.69 28.46 23.52
CA LEU A 325 21.26 27.16 23.86
C LEU A 325 20.76 26.66 25.23
N CYS A 326 20.48 25.36 25.36
CA CYS A 326 20.67 24.52 26.57
C CYS A 326 20.45 23.06 26.13
N VAL A 327 21.50 22.25 25.94
CA VAL A 327 22.26 21.48 26.95
C VAL A 327 21.36 20.57 27.80
N ALA A 328 21.57 19.26 27.63
CA ALA A 328 20.96 18.21 28.41
C ALA A 328 21.54 18.17 29.84
N GLU A 329 20.68 18.21 30.85
CA GLU A 329 21.05 17.82 32.21
C GLU A 329 20.31 16.54 32.64
N HIS A 330 21.13 15.56 32.98
CA HIS A 330 20.78 14.38 33.78
C HIS A 330 20.22 14.78 35.17
N TRP A 331 19.64 13.78 35.84
CA TRP A 331 19.58 13.51 37.30
C TRP A 331 18.13 13.27 37.76
N ASN A 332 17.83 12.51 38.81
CA ASN A 332 18.42 11.35 39.47
C ASN A 332 17.29 10.78 40.36
N VAL A 333 17.41 9.54 40.80
CA VAL A 333 16.45 8.86 41.70
C VAL A 333 16.36 9.59 43.06
N PRO A 334 15.23 9.50 43.79
CA PRO A 334 15.36 8.91 45.12
C PRO A 334 14.21 7.96 45.53
N GLN A 335 14.61 6.90 46.23
CA GLN A 335 13.75 6.05 47.06
C GLN A 335 13.24 6.82 48.30
N LYS A 336 12.04 6.44 48.80
CA LYS A 336 11.81 6.24 50.24
C LYS A 336 10.49 5.51 50.53
N HIS A 337 10.61 4.38 51.24
CA HIS A 337 9.55 3.78 52.07
C HIS A 337 9.39 4.60 53.37
N VAL A 338 8.17 4.59 53.96
CA VAL A 338 7.84 4.13 55.34
C VAL A 338 6.39 4.57 55.71
N ARG A 339 5.71 3.70 56.47
CA ARG A 339 4.31 3.69 56.95
C ARG A 339 4.00 4.69 58.09
N GLN A 340 2.71 4.68 58.46
CA GLN A 340 1.99 5.14 59.69
C GLN A 340 1.34 6.53 59.53
N GLY A 341 0.11 6.78 59.95
CA GLY A 341 -0.88 6.04 60.74
C GLY A 341 -2.19 6.83 60.80
N SER A 342 -3.15 6.24 61.50
CA SER A 342 -4.58 6.57 61.69
C SER A 342 -4.93 8.01 62.06
N CYS A 343 -6.10 8.47 61.57
CA CYS A 343 -7.28 8.83 62.35
C CYS A 343 -8.51 8.75 61.44
#